data_AF-A0A7L3Z2L2-F1
#
_entry.id   AF-A0A7L3Z2L2-F1
#
_cell.length_a   1.000
_cell.length_b   1.000
_cell.length_c   1.000
_cell.angle_alpha   90.00
_cell.angle_beta   90.00
_cell.angle_gamma   90.00
#
_symmetry.space_group_name_H-M   'P 1'
#
loop_
_entity.id
_entity.type
_entity.pdbx_description
1 polymer ?
#
loop_
_entity_poly.entity_id
_entity_poly.type
_entity_poly.pdbx_seq_one_letter_code
_entity_poly.pdbx_strand_id
1 'polypeptide(L)'
;DILDNSRVISEDGKKKLKDLLHYYYPIEIDPNRTLEEKRPLMVEWWTRAHELLSQQKIQRGDIAQIVRESDVMLRDGFNELFDQLHKYNVPLFIFSAGVGDILEEIIRQANVFYSNVNVVSNYMDFDDNGVLTRFKGPLIHTYNKNNSVLQGTEYFQQLSTRTSIILLGDSMGDLTMADGVPSVENILKIGFLNDKVEERRGKYLDAYDIVLESDETLDVVNGILRYILTE
;
A
#
# COMPACT_ATOMS: atom_id res chain seq x y z
N ASP A 1 -1.31 -13.00 0.69
CA ASP A 1 -1.28 -12.10 -0.48
C ASP A 1 -2.21 -12.67 -1.56
N ILE A 2 -2.90 -11.81 -2.31
CA ILE A 2 -3.89 -12.19 -3.35
C ILE A 2 -3.20 -12.96 -4.47
N LEU A 3 -2.05 -12.44 -4.93
CA LEU A 3 -1.33 -13.02 -6.05
C LEU A 3 -0.73 -14.38 -5.67
N ASP A 4 -0.09 -14.46 -4.50
CA ASP A 4 0.57 -15.68 -4.00
C ASP A 4 -0.38 -16.88 -3.88
N ASN A 5 -1.65 -16.64 -3.56
CA ASN A 5 -2.65 -17.70 -3.38
C ASN A 5 -3.44 -18.01 -4.65
N SER A 6 -3.21 -17.28 -5.73
CA SER A 6 -4.02 -17.38 -6.95
C SER A 6 -3.78 -18.67 -7.75
N ARG A 7 -4.72 -18.98 -8.65
CA ARG A 7 -4.65 -20.16 -9.53
C ARG A 7 -3.47 -20.17 -10.50
N VAL A 8 -2.86 -19.01 -10.77
CA VAL A 8 -1.76 -18.87 -11.73
C VAL A 8 -0.39 -19.18 -11.12
N ILE A 9 -0.32 -19.32 -9.79
CA ILE A 9 0.91 -19.69 -9.08
C ILE A 9 0.93 -21.20 -8.87
N SER A 10 2.02 -21.85 -9.29
CA SER A 10 2.23 -23.28 -9.05
C SER A 10 2.35 -23.58 -7.56
N GLU A 11 2.00 -24.80 -7.12
CA GLU A 11 2.11 -25.19 -5.71
C GLU A 11 3.55 -25.06 -5.15
N ASP A 12 4.57 -25.32 -5.98
CA ASP A 12 5.97 -25.05 -5.64
C ASP A 12 6.25 -23.55 -5.47
N GLY A 13 5.71 -22.71 -6.36
CA GLY A 13 5.76 -21.25 -6.26
C GLY A 13 5.11 -20.75 -4.96
N LYS A 14 3.89 -21.22 -4.64
CA LYS A 14 3.17 -20.87 -3.40
C LYS A 14 3.99 -21.22 -2.17
N LYS A 15 4.60 -22.42 -2.16
CA LYS A 15 5.47 -22.86 -1.08
C LYS A 15 6.68 -21.94 -0.92
N LYS A 16 7.38 -21.61 -2.00
CA LYS A 16 8.55 -20.72 -1.96
C LYS A 16 8.20 -19.31 -1.49
N LEU A 17 7.09 -18.75 -1.95
CA LEU A 17 6.60 -17.43 -1.50
C LEU A 17 6.25 -17.46 -0.01
N LYS A 18 5.60 -18.54 0.47
CA LYS A 18 5.31 -18.74 1.89
C LYS A 18 6.58 -18.87 2.74
N ASP A 19 7.59 -19.58 2.24
CA ASP A 19 8.89 -19.71 2.92
C ASP A 19 9.61 -18.36 3.02
N LEU A 20 9.54 -17.52 1.98
CA LEU A 20 10.05 -16.13 2.04
C LEU A 20 9.30 -15.32 3.10
N LEU A 21 7.96 -15.34 3.09
CA LEU A 21 7.13 -14.64 4.07
C LEU A 21 7.48 -15.05 5.51
N HIS A 22 7.55 -16.36 5.79
CA HIS A 22 7.89 -16.88 7.11
C HIS A 22 9.27 -16.44 7.59
N TYR A 23 10.23 -16.29 6.68
CA TYR A 23 11.59 -15.86 7.03
C TYR A 23 11.69 -14.34 7.26
N TYR A 24 11.14 -13.53 6.34
CA TYR A 24 11.36 -12.08 6.35
C TYR A 24 10.34 -11.30 7.18
N TYR A 25 9.09 -11.76 7.30
CA TYR A 25 8.06 -11.03 8.05
C TYR A 25 8.41 -10.83 9.53
N PRO A 26 8.92 -11.86 10.27
CA PRO A 26 9.37 -11.65 11.65
C PRO A 26 10.48 -10.59 11.77
N ILE A 27 11.34 -10.46 10.76
CA ILE A 27 12.42 -9.46 10.70
C ILE A 27 11.86 -8.07 10.44
N GLU A 28 10.90 -7.95 9.52
CA GLU A 28 10.19 -6.71 9.23
C GLU A 28 9.58 -6.15 10.52
N ILE A 29 8.82 -6.96 11.26
CA ILE A 29 8.12 -6.47 12.45
C ILE A 29 8.99 -6.44 13.72
N ASP A 30 10.25 -6.89 13.68
CA ASP A 30 11.12 -7.02 14.86
C ASP A 30 11.38 -5.65 15.54
N PRO A 31 10.89 -5.39 16.76
CA PRO A 31 11.07 -4.11 17.41
C PRO A 31 12.52 -3.83 17.83
N ASN A 32 13.39 -4.83 17.85
CA ASN A 32 14.76 -4.74 18.33
C ASN A 32 15.78 -4.49 17.22
N ARG A 33 15.37 -4.59 15.95
CA ARG A 33 16.21 -4.28 14.78
C ARG A 33 16.02 -2.85 14.33
N THR A 34 17.13 -2.21 13.97
CA THR A 34 17.15 -0.87 13.40
C THR A 34 16.63 -0.85 11.96
N LEU A 35 16.23 0.32 11.47
CA LEU A 35 15.82 0.49 10.07
C LEU A 35 16.97 0.19 9.10
N GLU A 36 18.21 0.52 9.47
CA GLU A 36 19.41 0.27 8.65
C GLU A 36 19.64 -1.23 8.43
N GLU A 37 19.41 -2.05 9.46
CA GLU A 37 19.52 -3.51 9.37
C GLU A 37 18.37 -4.13 8.55
N LYS A 38 17.16 -3.58 8.67
CA LYS A 38 15.97 -4.12 8.00
C LYS A 38 15.90 -3.79 6.52
N ARG A 39 16.30 -2.58 6.11
CA ARG A 39 16.21 -2.11 4.71
C ARG A 39 16.80 -3.09 3.69
N PRO A 40 18.07 -3.53 3.79
CA PRO A 40 18.64 -4.45 2.80
C PRO A 40 17.91 -5.80 2.75
N LEU A 41 17.38 -6.27 3.89
CA LEU A 41 16.62 -7.52 3.98
C LEU A 41 15.24 -7.39 3.32
N MET A 42 14.60 -6.22 3.42
CA MET A 42 13.35 -5.96 2.69
C MET A 42 13.59 -5.88 1.18
N VAL A 43 14.67 -5.25 0.74
CA VAL A 43 15.06 -5.27 -0.68
C VAL A 43 15.25 -6.71 -1.16
N GLU A 44 16.01 -7.52 -0.43
CA GLU A 44 16.24 -8.93 -0.77
C GLU A 44 14.92 -9.73 -0.83
N TRP A 45 14.04 -9.56 0.14
CA TRP A 45 12.75 -10.24 0.17
C TRP A 45 11.90 -9.91 -1.05
N TRP A 46 11.66 -8.63 -1.30
CA TRP A 46 10.80 -8.18 -2.39
C TRP A 46 11.40 -8.51 -3.76
N THR A 47 12.73 -8.39 -3.93
CA THR A 47 13.40 -8.82 -5.17
C THR A 47 13.18 -10.30 -5.42
N ARG A 48 13.36 -11.17 -4.42
CA ARG A 48 13.14 -12.61 -4.57
C ARG A 48 11.69 -12.95 -4.85
N ALA A 49 10.75 -12.30 -4.18
CA ALA A 49 9.32 -12.50 -4.41
C ALA A 49 8.95 -12.12 -5.86
N HIS A 50 9.37 -10.95 -6.33
CA HIS A 50 9.14 -10.49 -7.72
C HIS A 50 9.78 -11.39 -8.78
N GLU A 51 10.98 -11.91 -8.52
CA GLU A 51 11.65 -12.89 -9.41
C GLU A 51 10.86 -14.19 -9.49
N LEU A 52 10.39 -14.72 -8.35
CA LEU A 52 9.58 -15.93 -8.31
C LEU A 52 8.25 -15.76 -9.04
N LEU A 53 7.59 -14.61 -8.87
CA LEU A 53 6.33 -14.29 -9.55
C LEU A 53 6.53 -14.20 -11.07
N SER A 54 7.61 -13.57 -11.52
CA SER A 54 7.95 -13.48 -12.95
C SER A 54 8.19 -14.87 -13.58
N GLN A 55 8.68 -15.84 -12.80
CA GLN A 55 8.86 -17.23 -13.27
C GLN A 55 7.54 -17.99 -13.43
N GLN A 56 6.43 -17.53 -12.84
CA GLN A 56 5.12 -18.19 -12.95
C GLN A 56 4.40 -17.90 -14.27
N LYS A 57 4.94 -17.04 -15.15
CA LYS A 57 4.37 -16.69 -16.46
C LYS A 57 2.93 -16.14 -16.36
N ILE A 58 2.69 -15.27 -15.39
CA ILE A 58 1.40 -14.65 -15.14
C ILE A 58 0.99 -13.83 -16.36
N GLN A 59 -0.22 -14.04 -16.88
CA GLN A 59 -0.73 -13.25 -18.00
C GLN A 59 -1.43 -12.00 -17.49
N ARG A 60 -1.25 -10.88 -18.20
CA ARG A 60 -1.98 -9.63 -17.94
C ARG A 60 -3.50 -9.84 -17.90
N GLY A 61 -4.01 -10.72 -18.76
CA GLY A 61 -5.42 -11.07 -18.83
C GLY A 61 -5.96 -11.81 -17.60
N ASP A 62 -5.10 -12.43 -16.78
CA ASP A 62 -5.52 -13.16 -15.58
C ASP A 62 -5.81 -12.22 -14.40
N ILE A 63 -5.26 -11.00 -14.37
CA ILE A 63 -5.31 -10.07 -13.22
C ILE A 63 -6.75 -9.85 -12.72
N ALA A 64 -7.68 -9.55 -13.63
CA ALA A 64 -9.09 -9.35 -13.28
C ALA A 64 -9.74 -10.59 -12.65
N GLN A 65 -9.39 -11.79 -13.14
CA GLN A 65 -9.92 -13.03 -12.59
C GLN A 65 -9.28 -13.38 -11.24
N ILE A 66 -7.96 -13.16 -11.10
CA ILE A 66 -7.24 -13.35 -9.84
C ILE A 66 -7.89 -12.54 -8.72
N VAL A 67 -8.21 -11.27 -8.97
CA VAL A 67 -8.89 -10.41 -7.98
C VAL A 67 -10.29 -10.93 -7.67
N ARG A 68 -11.09 -11.30 -8.69
CA ARG A 68 -12.45 -11.83 -8.49
C ARG A 68 -12.51 -13.12 -7.68
N GLU A 69 -11.50 -13.98 -7.82
CA GLU A 69 -11.41 -15.26 -7.13
C GLU A 69 -10.79 -15.16 -5.73
N SER A 70 -10.30 -13.98 -5.35
CA SER A 70 -9.64 -13.76 -4.07
C SER A 70 -10.62 -13.37 -2.95
N ASP A 71 -10.24 -13.64 -1.71
CA ASP A 71 -10.97 -13.22 -0.50
C ASP A 71 -10.63 -11.78 -0.09
N VAL A 72 -10.27 -10.91 -1.04
CA VAL A 72 -9.91 -9.53 -0.74
C VAL A 72 -11.12 -8.76 -0.19
N MET A 73 -10.90 -8.05 0.90
CA MET A 73 -11.90 -7.18 1.53
C MET A 73 -11.33 -5.79 1.70
N LEU A 74 -12.07 -4.78 1.25
CA LEU A 74 -11.83 -3.39 1.61
C LEU A 74 -12.47 -3.13 2.97
N ARG A 75 -11.90 -2.19 3.75
CA ARG A 75 -12.46 -1.80 5.04
C ARG A 75 -13.88 -1.26 4.90
N ASP A 76 -14.70 -1.52 5.91
CA ASP A 76 -16.07 -1.00 5.94
C ASP A 76 -16.06 0.53 5.86
N GLY A 77 -16.95 1.09 5.04
CA GLY A 77 -16.99 2.53 4.77
C GLY A 77 -16.02 3.02 3.70
N PHE A 78 -15.32 2.13 2.96
CA PHE A 78 -14.44 2.56 1.86
C PHE A 78 -15.18 3.34 0.78
N ASN A 79 -16.40 2.94 0.43
CA ASN A 79 -17.19 3.62 -0.59
C ASN A 79 -17.46 5.07 -0.19
N GLU A 80 -17.84 5.31 1.08
CA GLU A 80 -18.03 6.66 1.59
C GLU A 80 -16.75 7.50 1.47
N LEU A 81 -15.60 6.94 1.87
CA LEU A 81 -14.30 7.61 1.78
C LEU A 81 -14.01 8.06 0.35
N PHE A 82 -14.04 7.13 -0.60
CA PHE A 82 -13.70 7.41 -1.99
C PHE A 82 -14.71 8.37 -2.64
N ASP A 83 -16.01 8.18 -2.39
CA ASP A 83 -17.08 9.00 -2.96
C ASP A 83 -17.01 10.45 -2.46
N GLN A 84 -16.75 10.66 -1.17
CA GLN A 84 -16.59 12.00 -0.60
C GLN A 84 -15.36 12.70 -1.18
N LEU A 85 -14.20 12.04 -1.18
CA LEU A 85 -12.98 12.62 -1.74
C LEU A 85 -13.16 12.97 -3.22
N HIS A 86 -13.82 12.12 -4.00
CA HIS A 86 -14.13 12.40 -5.39
C HIS A 86 -15.07 13.60 -5.56
N LYS A 87 -16.19 13.62 -4.81
CA LYS A 87 -17.18 14.71 -4.85
C LYS A 87 -16.57 16.08 -4.59
N TYR A 88 -15.65 16.17 -3.63
CA TYR A 88 -14.98 17.43 -3.25
C TYR A 88 -13.65 17.66 -3.99
N ASN A 89 -13.33 16.82 -4.98
CA ASN A 89 -12.09 16.87 -5.76
C ASN A 89 -10.83 16.94 -4.86
N VAL A 90 -10.84 16.15 -3.79
CA VAL A 90 -9.70 15.96 -2.89
C VAL A 90 -8.80 14.88 -3.50
N PRO A 91 -7.52 15.17 -3.78
CA PRO A 91 -6.59 14.16 -4.28
C PRO A 91 -6.44 13.02 -3.28
N LEU A 92 -6.66 11.79 -3.73
CA LEU A 92 -6.38 10.59 -2.94
C LEU A 92 -5.08 9.96 -3.47
N PHE A 93 -4.08 9.87 -2.60
CA PHE A 93 -2.83 9.21 -2.90
C PHE A 93 -2.74 7.84 -2.24
N ILE A 94 -2.56 6.81 -3.05
CA ILE A 94 -2.34 5.45 -2.56
C ILE A 94 -0.89 5.09 -2.82
N PHE A 95 -0.08 5.09 -1.75
CA PHE A 95 1.33 4.72 -1.81
C PHE A 95 1.55 3.32 -1.22
N SER A 96 1.62 2.33 -2.09
CA SER A 96 1.66 0.92 -1.72
C SER A 96 3.03 0.30 -2.00
N ALA A 97 3.48 -0.57 -1.11
CA ALA A 97 4.61 -1.46 -1.34
C ALA A 97 4.19 -2.77 -2.03
N GLY A 98 2.88 -2.98 -2.25
CA GLY A 98 2.35 -4.15 -2.93
C GLY A 98 2.41 -4.04 -4.46
N VAL A 99 1.64 -4.91 -5.11
CA VAL A 99 1.53 -4.97 -6.58
C VAL A 99 0.49 -3.98 -7.09
N GLY A 100 0.92 -3.01 -7.90
CA GLY A 100 0.07 -1.93 -8.42
C GLY A 100 -1.09 -2.41 -9.29
N ASP A 101 -0.82 -3.32 -10.23
CA ASP A 101 -1.84 -3.86 -11.15
C ASP A 101 -2.97 -4.59 -10.40
N ILE A 102 -2.63 -5.28 -9.30
CA ILE A 102 -3.62 -5.95 -8.43
C ILE A 102 -4.41 -4.91 -7.63
N LEU A 103 -3.73 -3.92 -7.05
CA LEU A 103 -4.37 -2.84 -6.30
C LEU A 103 -5.39 -2.09 -7.16
N GLU A 104 -4.97 -1.63 -8.34
CA GLU A 104 -5.84 -0.91 -9.26
C GLU A 104 -7.05 -1.74 -9.67
N GLU A 105 -6.86 -3.04 -9.91
CA GLU A 105 -7.96 -3.92 -10.28
C GLU A 105 -8.95 -4.11 -9.12
N ILE A 106 -8.50 -4.18 -7.86
CA ILE A 106 -9.37 -4.22 -6.68
C ILE A 106 -10.28 -2.99 -6.63
N ILE A 107 -9.70 -1.78 -6.69
CA ILE A 107 -10.47 -0.54 -6.60
C ILE A 107 -11.31 -0.28 -7.86
N ARG A 108 -10.92 -0.82 -9.01
CA ARG A 108 -11.71 -0.79 -10.26
C ARG A 108 -12.93 -1.69 -10.15
N GLN A 109 -12.79 -2.92 -9.67
CA GLN A 109 -13.92 -3.84 -9.47
C GLN A 109 -14.86 -3.36 -8.36
N ALA A 110 -14.34 -2.66 -7.36
CA ALA A 110 -15.13 -1.98 -6.34
C ALA A 110 -15.82 -0.68 -6.84
N ASN A 111 -15.61 -0.28 -8.10
CA ASN A 111 -16.15 0.93 -8.72
C ASN A 111 -15.79 2.25 -8.02
N VAL A 112 -14.62 2.31 -7.39
CA VAL A 112 -14.14 3.51 -6.65
C VAL A 112 -12.83 4.08 -7.23
N PHE A 113 -12.38 3.58 -8.39
CA PHE A 113 -11.18 4.10 -9.05
C PHE A 113 -11.48 5.41 -9.81
N TYR A 114 -11.72 6.47 -9.06
CA TYR A 114 -12.04 7.79 -9.57
C TYR A 114 -10.82 8.56 -10.10
N SER A 115 -11.06 9.62 -10.87
CA SER A 115 -10.02 10.45 -11.50
C SER A 115 -9.11 11.21 -10.54
N ASN A 116 -9.54 11.40 -9.27
CA ASN A 116 -8.74 12.02 -8.22
C ASN A 116 -7.84 11.02 -7.48
N VAL A 117 -7.94 9.72 -7.79
CA VAL A 117 -7.13 8.66 -7.17
C VAL A 117 -5.85 8.49 -7.97
N ASN A 118 -4.71 8.60 -7.28
CA ASN A 118 -3.38 8.38 -7.85
C ASN A 118 -2.69 7.25 -7.09
N VAL A 119 -2.17 6.27 -7.82
CA VAL A 119 -1.53 5.08 -7.25
C VAL A 119 -0.03 5.10 -7.56
N VAL A 120 0.79 4.87 -6.54
CA VAL A 120 2.23 4.62 -6.68
C VAL A 120 2.53 3.30 -5.98
N SER A 121 2.99 2.31 -6.75
CA SER A 121 3.18 0.93 -6.31
C SER A 121 4.17 0.20 -7.21
N ASN A 122 4.50 -1.05 -6.88
CA ASN A 122 5.30 -1.91 -7.76
C ASN A 122 4.44 -2.43 -8.92
N TYR A 123 4.62 -1.87 -10.12
CA TYR A 123 3.88 -2.28 -11.31
C TYR A 123 4.58 -3.42 -12.06
N MET A 124 3.78 -4.32 -12.60
CA MET A 124 4.22 -5.39 -13.48
C MET A 124 4.67 -4.85 -14.85
N ASP A 125 5.68 -5.49 -15.42
CA ASP A 125 6.17 -5.25 -16.78
C ASP A 125 5.94 -6.52 -17.61
N PHE A 126 5.05 -6.41 -18.60
CA PHE A 126 4.64 -7.52 -19.45
C PHE A 126 5.29 -7.41 -20.82
N ASP A 127 5.62 -8.55 -21.43
CA ASP A 127 6.09 -8.60 -22.81
C ASP A 127 4.96 -8.36 -23.84
N ASP A 128 5.32 -8.40 -25.13
CA ASP A 128 4.38 -8.23 -26.25
C ASP A 128 3.27 -9.30 -26.28
N ASN A 129 3.49 -10.45 -25.64
CA ASN A 129 2.49 -11.50 -25.51
C ASN A 129 1.61 -11.35 -24.27
N GLY A 130 1.85 -10.32 -23.45
CA GLY A 130 1.13 -10.07 -22.22
C GLY A 130 1.60 -10.91 -21.03
N VAL A 131 2.78 -11.54 -21.10
CA VAL A 131 3.35 -12.36 -20.02
C VAL A 131 4.22 -11.51 -19.11
N LEU A 132 4.05 -11.64 -17.79
CA LEU A 132 4.88 -10.98 -16.79
C LEU A 132 6.35 -11.39 -16.96
N THR A 133 7.22 -10.40 -17.12
CA THR A 133 8.67 -10.62 -17.25
C THR A 133 9.46 -10.11 -16.06
N ARG A 134 9.02 -9.00 -15.46
CA ARG A 134 9.65 -8.35 -14.30
C ARG A 134 8.69 -7.33 -13.69
N PHE A 135 9.13 -6.67 -12.64
CA PHE A 135 8.48 -5.49 -12.08
C PHE A 135 9.24 -4.23 -12.48
N LYS A 136 8.51 -3.14 -12.72
CA LYS A 136 9.06 -1.83 -13.05
C LYS A 136 9.75 -1.24 -11.82
N GLY A 137 10.90 -0.60 -12.04
CA GLY A 137 11.61 0.13 -11.00
C GLY A 137 11.12 1.57 -10.86
N PRO A 138 11.42 2.23 -9.73
CA PRO A 138 12.15 1.70 -8.58
C PRO A 138 11.29 0.75 -7.71
N LEU A 139 11.95 -0.20 -7.02
CA LEU A 139 11.29 -1.07 -6.05
C LEU A 139 10.79 -0.26 -4.85
N ILE A 140 9.54 -0.47 -4.47
CA ILE A 140 8.93 0.09 -3.26
C ILE A 140 8.76 -1.06 -2.25
N HIS A 141 9.20 -0.84 -1.02
CA HIS A 141 9.04 -1.74 0.11
C HIS A 141 8.69 -0.93 1.37
N THR A 142 8.36 -1.62 2.46
CA THR A 142 7.84 -0.99 3.69
C THR A 142 8.70 0.18 4.23
N TYR A 143 10.03 0.20 4.02
CA TYR A 143 10.93 1.19 4.61
C TYR A 143 11.54 2.22 3.64
N ASN A 144 11.04 2.28 2.41
CA ASN A 144 11.45 3.31 1.44
C ASN A 144 10.28 4.14 0.88
N LYS A 145 9.10 4.07 1.52
CA LYS A 145 7.94 4.92 1.20
C LYS A 145 8.18 6.37 1.63
N ASN A 146 9.04 7.07 0.90
CA ASN A 146 9.43 8.44 1.19
C ASN A 146 9.63 9.23 -0.11
N ASN A 147 10.08 10.48 0.02
CA ASN A 147 10.28 11.39 -1.11
C ASN A 147 11.18 10.82 -2.22
N SER A 148 12.15 9.94 -1.91
CA SER A 148 13.05 9.37 -2.93
C SER A 148 12.33 8.60 -4.04
N VAL A 149 11.15 8.04 -3.74
CA VAL A 149 10.29 7.36 -4.71
C VAL A 149 9.41 8.34 -5.49
N LEU A 150 9.05 9.47 -4.86
CA LEU A 150 8.09 10.43 -5.39
C LEU A 150 8.75 11.54 -6.23
N GLN A 151 10.06 11.75 -6.08
CA GLN A 151 10.82 12.75 -6.82
C GLN A 151 10.68 12.56 -8.33
N GLY A 152 10.20 13.60 -9.01
CA GLY A 152 10.04 13.61 -10.47
C GLY A 152 8.70 13.08 -10.99
N THR A 153 7.78 12.66 -10.10
CA THR A 153 6.40 12.34 -10.52
C THR A 153 5.60 13.63 -10.76
N GLU A 154 4.82 13.68 -11.85
CA GLU A 154 3.92 14.82 -12.15
C GLU A 154 2.95 15.12 -10.99
N TYR A 155 2.62 14.09 -10.21
CA TYR A 155 1.74 14.15 -9.05
C TYR A 155 2.27 15.05 -7.91
N PHE A 156 3.58 15.02 -7.66
CA PHE A 156 4.18 15.84 -6.60
C PHE A 156 3.99 17.35 -6.83
N GLN A 157 3.93 17.75 -8.10
CA GLN A 157 3.65 19.13 -8.47
C GLN A 157 2.21 19.51 -8.12
N GLN A 158 1.24 18.60 -8.27
CA GLN A 158 -0.15 18.85 -7.89
C GLN A 158 -0.32 18.97 -6.37
N LEU A 159 0.42 18.17 -5.60
CA LEU A 159 0.43 18.23 -4.14
C LEU A 159 1.08 19.48 -3.56
N SER A 160 1.94 20.17 -4.32
CA SER A 160 2.63 21.38 -3.84
C SER A 160 1.71 22.53 -3.42
N THR A 161 0.44 22.50 -3.84
CA THR A 161 -0.58 23.49 -3.51
C THR A 161 -1.42 23.13 -2.28
N ARG A 162 -1.26 21.93 -1.73
CA ARG A 162 -2.06 21.43 -0.60
C ARG A 162 -1.22 21.48 0.68
N THR A 163 -1.75 22.13 1.71
CA THR A 163 -1.04 22.33 2.98
C THR A 163 -1.53 21.44 4.12
N SER A 164 -2.69 20.80 3.96
CA SER A 164 -3.29 19.93 4.98
C SER A 164 -3.40 18.50 4.49
N ILE A 165 -2.92 17.54 5.28
CA ILE A 165 -2.82 16.11 4.94
C ILE A 165 -3.48 15.26 6.02
N ILE A 166 -4.25 14.26 5.57
CA ILE A 166 -4.61 13.11 6.40
C ILE A 166 -3.79 11.91 5.88
N LEU A 167 -2.95 11.35 6.73
CA LEU A 167 -2.12 10.19 6.44
C LEU A 167 -2.73 8.96 7.12
N LEU A 168 -3.07 7.95 6.32
CA LEU A 168 -3.52 6.65 6.79
C LEU A 168 -2.42 5.62 6.55
N GLY A 169 -2.05 4.84 7.56
CA GLY A 169 -1.06 3.78 7.41
C GLY A 169 -1.24 2.67 8.44
N ASP A 170 -0.62 1.52 8.22
CA ASP A 170 -0.68 0.37 9.11
C ASP A 170 0.71 -0.07 9.59
N SER A 171 1.77 0.58 9.10
CA SER A 171 3.16 0.29 9.45
C SER A 171 3.94 1.55 9.81
N MET A 172 4.99 1.40 10.63
CA MET A 172 5.91 2.51 10.94
C MET A 172 6.58 3.13 9.70
N GLY A 173 6.65 2.37 8.59
CA GLY A 173 7.19 2.84 7.33
C GLY A 173 6.28 3.79 6.56
N ASP A 174 4.97 3.80 6.87
CA ASP A 174 4.00 4.67 6.22
C ASP A 174 4.08 6.11 6.72
N LEU A 175 4.68 6.33 7.91
CA LEU A 175 4.84 7.65 8.51
C LEU A 175 5.64 8.63 7.64
N THR A 176 6.46 8.12 6.73
CA THR A 176 7.31 8.91 5.82
C THR A 176 6.65 9.16 4.45
N MET A 177 5.43 8.68 4.21
CA MET A 177 4.76 8.85 2.91
C MET A 177 4.51 10.33 2.55
N ALA A 178 4.41 11.19 3.56
CA ALA A 178 4.22 12.63 3.38
C ALA A 178 5.52 13.44 3.36
N ASP A 179 6.70 12.84 3.55
CA ASP A 179 8.01 13.54 3.57
C ASP A 179 8.32 14.29 2.27
N GLY A 180 7.64 13.89 1.20
CA GLY A 180 7.70 14.58 -0.07
C GLY A 180 7.04 15.95 -0.05
N VAL A 181 5.92 16.11 0.63
CA VAL A 181 5.07 17.29 0.39
C VAL A 181 5.79 18.57 0.85
N PRO A 182 6.05 19.55 -0.04
CA PRO A 182 6.96 20.66 0.25
C PRO A 182 6.40 21.69 1.23
N SER A 183 5.06 21.78 1.35
CA SER A 183 4.37 22.89 2.03
C SER A 183 3.34 22.39 3.05
N VAL A 184 3.69 21.39 3.87
CA VAL A 184 2.77 20.85 4.89
C VAL A 184 2.66 21.82 6.07
N GLU A 185 1.47 22.36 6.28
CA GLU A 185 1.09 23.13 7.47
C GLU A 185 0.48 22.23 8.54
N ASN A 186 -0.45 21.36 8.15
CA ASN A 186 -1.16 20.46 9.04
C ASN A 186 -1.06 19.02 8.53
N ILE A 187 -0.73 18.08 9.42
CA ILE A 187 -0.78 16.66 9.12
C ILE A 187 -1.43 15.92 10.28
N LEU A 188 -2.43 15.09 9.97
CA LEU A 188 -3.05 14.16 10.90
C LEU A 188 -2.70 12.74 10.48
N LYS A 189 -2.05 11.99 11.37
CA LYS A 189 -1.61 10.61 11.13
C LYS A 189 -2.51 9.63 11.87
N ILE A 190 -3.17 8.76 11.13
CA ILE A 190 -4.05 7.71 11.65
C ILE A 190 -3.43 6.35 11.34
N GLY A 191 -3.15 5.58 12.39
CA GLY A 191 -2.46 4.30 12.32
C GLY A 191 -3.38 3.13 12.62
N PHE A 192 -3.50 2.18 11.69
CA PHE A 192 -4.18 0.90 11.94
C PHE A 192 -3.22 -0.10 12.57
N LEU A 193 -3.49 -0.49 13.82
CA LEU A 193 -2.70 -1.50 14.55
C LEU A 193 -3.43 -2.84 14.52
N ASN A 194 -3.11 -3.66 13.50
CA ASN A 194 -3.83 -4.91 13.22
C ASN A 194 -3.17 -6.18 13.80
N ASP A 195 -1.83 -6.18 13.95
CA ASP A 195 -1.09 -7.36 14.41
C ASP A 195 -0.17 -7.02 15.58
N LYS A 196 0.03 -7.98 16.49
CA LYS A 196 0.85 -7.86 17.71
C LYS A 196 0.54 -6.59 18.51
N VAL A 197 -0.76 -6.33 18.71
CA VAL A 197 -1.29 -5.09 19.30
C VAL A 197 -0.55 -4.74 20.60
N GLU A 198 -0.50 -5.65 21.56
CA GLU A 198 0.16 -5.39 22.86
C GLU A 198 1.64 -5.05 22.74
N GLU A 199 2.38 -5.73 21.86
CA GLU A 199 3.82 -5.52 21.68
C GLU A 199 4.13 -4.19 20.96
N ARG A 200 3.23 -3.73 20.08
CA ARG A 200 3.45 -2.59 19.18
C ARG A 200 2.73 -1.32 19.62
N ARG A 201 1.74 -1.41 20.51
CA ARG A 201 0.92 -0.28 21.00
C ARG A 201 1.76 0.94 21.37
N GLY A 202 2.78 0.76 22.21
CA GLY A 202 3.64 1.85 22.67
C GLY A 202 4.26 2.64 21.51
N LYS A 203 4.87 1.93 20.54
CA LYS A 203 5.50 2.58 19.36
C LYS A 203 4.49 3.28 18.45
N TYR A 204 3.26 2.77 18.37
CA TYR A 204 2.19 3.39 17.57
C TYR A 204 1.68 4.67 18.22
N LEU A 205 1.45 4.65 19.54
CA LEU A 205 1.02 5.81 20.30
C LEU A 205 2.07 6.94 20.31
N ASP A 206 3.35 6.59 20.22
CA ASP A 206 4.43 7.57 20.11
C ASP A 206 4.52 8.24 18.72
N ALA A 207 3.94 7.63 17.68
CA ALA A 207 4.23 7.98 16.29
C ALA A 207 3.02 8.40 15.44
N TYR A 208 1.82 7.93 15.78
CA TYR A 208 0.55 8.30 15.17
C TYR A 208 -0.28 9.17 16.12
N ASP A 209 -1.02 10.13 15.57
CA ASP A 209 -1.89 11.00 16.36
C ASP A 209 -3.16 10.26 16.82
N ILE A 210 -3.64 9.32 15.98
CA ILE A 210 -4.78 8.44 16.28
C ILE A 210 -4.35 7.00 15.98
N VAL A 211 -4.55 6.09 16.93
CA VAL A 211 -4.28 4.66 16.76
C VAL A 211 -5.59 3.88 16.83
N LEU A 212 -5.87 3.08 15.80
CA LEU A 212 -7.04 2.23 15.69
C LEU A 212 -6.63 0.77 15.85
N GLU A 213 -6.94 0.18 17.01
CA GLU A 213 -6.55 -1.19 17.34
C GLU A 213 -7.58 -2.19 16.82
N SER A 214 -7.15 -3.10 15.93
CA SER A 214 -8.00 -4.14 15.33
C SER A 214 -9.30 -3.61 14.71
N ASP A 215 -9.25 -2.40 14.14
CA ASP A 215 -10.38 -1.75 13.47
C ASP A 215 -10.38 -2.07 11.98
N GLU A 216 -11.47 -2.67 11.51
CA GLU A 216 -11.71 -3.04 10.12
C GLU A 216 -12.59 -2.01 9.37
N THR A 217 -12.80 -0.83 9.96
CA THR A 217 -13.63 0.25 9.41
C THR A 217 -12.81 1.48 9.01
N LEU A 218 -13.45 2.40 8.28
CA LEU A 218 -12.94 3.74 7.98
C LEU A 218 -13.79 4.84 8.65
N ASP A 219 -14.53 4.48 9.70
CA ASP A 219 -15.51 5.36 10.35
C ASP A 219 -14.88 6.63 10.94
N VAL A 220 -13.68 6.51 11.53
CA VAL A 220 -12.96 7.64 12.11
C VAL A 220 -12.56 8.66 11.06
N VAL A 221 -11.93 8.21 9.96
CA VAL A 221 -11.52 9.12 8.87
C VAL A 221 -12.73 9.68 8.16
N ASN A 222 -13.77 8.88 7.91
CA ASN A 222 -15.03 9.38 7.32
C ASN A 222 -15.70 10.41 8.24
N GLY A 223 -15.68 10.20 9.56
CA GLY A 223 -16.16 11.17 10.54
C GLY A 223 -15.44 12.51 10.46
N ILE A 224 -14.12 12.49 10.37
CA ILE A 224 -13.28 13.69 10.20
C ILE A 224 -13.59 14.37 8.86
N LEU A 225 -13.66 13.61 7.77
CA LEU A 225 -13.95 14.15 6.43
C LEU A 225 -15.33 14.79 6.36
N ARG A 226 -16.35 14.17 6.96
CA ARG A 226 -17.68 14.78 7.07
C ARG A 226 -17.60 16.14 7.76
N TYR A 227 -16.87 16.24 8.87
CA TYR A 227 -16.71 17.51 9.58
C TYR A 227 -16.02 18.58 8.71
N ILE A 228 -14.89 18.26 8.06
CA ILE A 228 -14.09 19.27 7.35
C ILE A 228 -14.55 19.60 5.93
N LEU A 229 -15.34 18.72 5.27
CA LEU A 229 -15.79 18.92 3.88
C LEU A 229 -17.25 19.40 3.78
N THR A 230 -18.03 19.32 4.86
CA THR A 230 -19.43 19.80 4.86
C THR A 230 -19.62 21.17 5.48
N GLU A 231 -18.61 21.71 6.17
CA GLU A 231 -18.49 23.14 6.51
C GLU A 231 -17.95 23.96 5.32
#